data_AF-A0A960VNN3-F1
#
_entry.id   AF-A0A960VNN3-F1
#
_cell.length_a   1.000
_cell.length_b   1.000
_cell.length_c   1.000
_cell.angle_alpha   90.00
_cell.angle_beta   90.00
_cell.angle_gamma   90.00
#
_symmetry.space_group_name_H-M   'P 1'
#
loop_
_entity.id
_entity.type
_entity.pdbx_description
1 polymer ?
#
loop_
_entity_poly.entity_id
_entity_poly.type
_entity_poly.pdbx_seq_one_letter_code
_entity_poly.pdbx_strand_id
1 'polypeptide(L)' 'MDQLNRPICAPRRQTRQIDVGGITIGGDAPVRVQSMTTTKTGDAEATIQQIKELATAGSEIVRITVNDQAAA' A
#
# COMPACT_ATOMS: atom_id res chain seq x y z
N MET A 1 10.90 15.96 -25.43
CA MET A 1 11.87 16.47 -24.43
C MET A 1 12.10 15.38 -23.40
N ASP A 2 13.23 14.69 -23.61
CA ASP A 2 14.09 14.00 -22.63
C ASP A 2 13.46 13.19 -21.48
N GLN A 3 12.99 11.97 -21.79
CA GLN A 3 12.65 10.95 -20.78
C GLN A 3 13.76 9.90 -20.57
N LEU A 4 14.95 10.07 -21.15
CA LEU A 4 15.99 9.04 -21.17
C LEU A 4 17.16 9.23 -20.19
N ASN A 5 17.14 10.28 -19.35
CA ASN A 5 18.26 10.57 -18.43
C ASN A 5 17.85 10.80 -16.96
N ARG A 6 16.93 9.98 -16.42
CA ARG A 6 16.65 10.02 -14.98
C ARG A 6 17.73 9.22 -14.24
N PRO A 7 18.47 9.79 -13.28
CA PRO A 7 19.39 9.02 -12.47
C PRO A 7 18.61 7.93 -11.73
N ILE A 8 19.16 6.71 -11.76
CA ILE A 8 18.56 5.51 -11.14
C ILE A 8 18.30 5.75 -9.63
N CYS A 9 19.09 6.63 -9.00
CA CYS A 9 18.89 7.16 -7.66
C CYS A 9 18.69 8.69 -7.67
N ALA A 10 17.56 9.16 -8.17
CA ALA A 10 17.15 10.56 -8.00
C ALA A 10 16.70 10.83 -6.54
N PRO A 11 16.89 12.06 -6.01
CA PRO A 11 16.27 12.44 -4.74
C PRO A 11 14.75 12.30 -4.81
N ARG A 12 14.12 12.04 -3.67
CA ARG A 12 12.66 11.83 -3.59
C ARG A 12 11.92 13.03 -4.17
N ARG A 13 10.98 12.78 -5.07
CA ARG A 13 10.15 13.83 -5.67
C ARG A 13 9.33 14.54 -4.60
N GLN A 14 9.34 15.88 -4.62
CA GLN A 14 8.42 16.69 -3.84
C GLN A 14 6.97 16.45 -4.28
N THR A 15 6.14 16.00 -3.36
CA THR A 15 4.73 15.64 -3.59
C THR A 15 3.85 16.23 -2.51
N ARG A 16 2.55 16.39 -2.81
CA ARG A 16 1.55 16.72 -1.78
C ARG A 16 1.47 15.57 -0.78
N GLN A 17 1.45 15.88 0.51
CA GLN A 17 1.19 14.91 1.57
C GLN A 17 -0.31 14.61 1.67
N ILE A 18 -0.64 13.33 1.85
CA ILE A 18 -1.99 12.84 2.09
C ILE A 18 -2.04 11.99 3.36
N ASP A 19 -3.22 11.89 3.96
CA ASP A 19 -3.50 11.01 5.10
C ASP A 19 -4.32 9.80 4.64
N VAL A 20 -3.91 8.62 5.08
CA VAL A 20 -4.62 7.35 4.87
C VAL A 20 -4.82 6.69 6.24
N GLY A 21 -5.95 6.99 6.89
CA GLY A 21 -6.29 6.39 8.18
C GLY A 21 -5.30 6.74 9.30
N GLY A 22 -4.77 7.98 9.32
CA GLY A 22 -3.74 8.43 10.27
C GLY A 22 -2.30 8.15 9.81
N ILE A 23 -2.10 7.51 8.66
CA ILE A 23 -0.78 7.27 8.07
C ILE A 23 -0.51 8.31 6.98
N THR A 24 0.52 9.12 7.17
CA THR A 24 0.93 10.13 6.18
C THR A 24 1.78 9.54 5.06
N ILE A 25 1.49 9.93 3.81
CA ILE A 25 2.19 9.52 2.58
C ILE A 25 2.51 10.74 1.72
N GLY A 26 3.74 10.81 1.20
CA GLY A 26 4.21 11.91 0.35
C GLY A 26 4.76 13.09 1.15
N GLY A 27 5.26 14.10 0.45
CA GLY A 27 6.01 15.21 1.08
C GLY A 27 7.24 14.69 1.83
N ASP A 28 7.38 15.13 3.08
CA ASP A 28 8.48 14.74 3.97
C ASP A 28 8.18 13.48 4.82
N ALA A 29 6.98 12.90 4.70
CA ALA A 29 6.63 11.66 5.40
C ALA A 29 7.51 10.49 4.94
N PRO A 30 7.85 9.50 5.77
CA PRO A 30 8.71 8.38 5.40
C PRO A 30 8.14 7.54 4.23
N VAL A 31 8.96 6.68 3.62
CA VAL A 31 8.45 5.69 2.67
C VAL A 31 7.70 4.63 3.46
N ARG A 32 6.39 4.51 3.18
CA ARG A 32 5.52 3.56 3.88
C ARG A 32 5.55 2.19 3.22
N VAL A 33 5.56 1.13 4.02
CA VAL A 33 5.50 -0.25 3.53
C VAL A 33 4.05 -0.66 3.32
N GLN A 34 3.73 -1.17 2.13
CA GLN A 34 2.40 -1.66 1.79
C GLN A 34 2.46 -3.10 1.29
N SER A 35 1.34 -3.82 1.42
CA SER A 35 1.19 -5.18 0.90
C SER A 35 -0.23 -5.40 0.37
N MET A 36 -0.48 -6.56 -0.23
CA MET A 36 -1.79 -6.91 -0.80
C MET A 36 -2.14 -8.34 -0.42
N THR A 37 -3.40 -8.59 -0.07
CA THR A 37 -3.88 -9.94 0.22
C THR A 37 -3.95 -10.80 -1.05
N THR A 38 -3.80 -12.11 -0.89
CA THR A 38 -3.94 -13.12 -1.95
C THR A 38 -5.10 -14.08 -1.70
N THR A 39 -5.77 -13.97 -0.55
CA THR A 39 -7.00 -14.70 -0.22
C THR A 39 -8.16 -14.25 -1.11
N LYS A 40 -9.19 -15.10 -1.22
CA LYS A 40 -10.46 -14.68 -1.80
C LYS A 40 -11.14 -13.74 -0.83
N THR A 41 -11.36 -12.49 -1.23
CA THR A 41 -11.91 -11.46 -0.34
C THR A 41 -13.27 -11.81 0.26
N GLY A 42 -14.13 -12.54 -0.48
CA GLY A 42 -15.40 -13.02 0.05
C GLY A 42 -15.27 -14.01 1.22
N ASP A 43 -14.07 -14.58 1.43
CA ASP A 43 -13.72 -15.28 2.66
C ASP A 43 -13.11 -14.28 3.66
N ALA A 44 -13.98 -13.76 4.53
CA ALA A 44 -13.60 -12.76 5.51
C ALA A 44 -12.58 -13.30 6.53
N GLU A 45 -12.71 -14.55 6.97
CA GLU A 45 -11.85 -15.11 8.01
C GLU A 45 -10.43 -15.31 7.50
N ALA A 46 -10.27 -15.92 6.32
CA ALA A 46 -8.97 -16.09 5.69
C ALA A 46 -8.29 -14.73 5.44
N THR A 47 -9.07 -13.74 4.96
CA THR A 47 -8.56 -12.41 4.65
C THR A 47 -8.11 -11.66 5.91
N ILE A 48 -8.89 -11.72 7.00
CA ILE A 48 -8.52 -11.13 8.29
C ILE A 48 -7.23 -11.77 8.83
N GLN A 49 -7.11 -13.09 8.74
CA GLN A 49 -5.92 -13.79 9.22
C GLN A 49 -4.66 -13.35 8.45
N GLN A 50 -4.76 -13.26 7.12
CA GLN A 50 -3.64 -12.78 6.30
C GLN A 50 -3.30 -11.30 6.59
N ILE A 51 -4.29 -10.44 6.83
CA ILE A 51 -4.05 -9.03 7.20
C ILE A 51 -3.23 -8.95 8.50
N LYS A 52 -3.56 -9.77 9.50
CA LYS A 52 -2.81 -9.81 10.77
C LYS A 52 -1.36 -10.25 10.57
N GLU A 53 -1.14 -11.24 9.70
CA GLU A 53 0.20 -11.72 9.36
C GLU A 53 1.02 -10.63 8.66
N LEU A 54 0.43 -9.93 7.68
CA LEU A 54 1.07 -8.81 6.98
C LEU A 54 1.38 -7.64 7.93
N ALA A 55 0.47 -7.30 8.84
CA ALA A 55 0.69 -6.27 9.85
C ALA A 55 1.84 -6.66 10.80
N THR A 56 1.88 -7.93 11.23
CA THR A 56 2.95 -8.46 12.08
C THR A 56 4.31 -8.45 11.37
N ALA A 57 4.31 -8.69 10.05
CA ALA A 57 5.50 -8.58 9.21
C ALA A 57 5.96 -7.14 8.95
N GLY A 58 5.21 -6.12 9.42
CA GLY A 58 5.56 -4.71 9.30
C GLY A 58 4.88 -3.97 8.14
N SER A 59 3.83 -4.54 7.56
CA SER A 59 3.00 -3.82 6.58
C SER A 59 2.19 -2.73 7.29
N GLU A 60 2.35 -1.48 6.84
CA GLU A 60 1.63 -0.33 7.40
C GLU A 60 0.26 -0.16 6.72
N ILE A 61 0.14 -0.58 5.46
CA ILE A 61 -1.10 -0.49 4.68
C ILE A 61 -1.30 -1.78 3.90
N VAL A 62 -2.44 -2.43 4.09
CA VAL A 62 -2.83 -3.65 3.35
C VAL A 62 -3.93 -3.34 2.36
N ARG A 63 -3.72 -3.76 1.11
CA ARG A 63 -4.69 -3.66 0.02
C ARG A 63 -5.46 -4.97 -0.12
N ILE A 64 -6.74 -4.85 -0.44
CA ILE A 64 -7.65 -5.99 -0.63
C ILE A 64 -8.31 -5.85 -2.00
N THR A 65 -8.51 -6.95 -2.72
CA THR A 65 -9.19 -6.96 -4.01
C THR A 65 -10.71 -6.88 -3.81
N VAL A 66 -11.40 -6.03 -4.57
CA VAL A 66 -12.87 -6.01 -4.66
C VAL A 66 -13.26 -6.21 -6.11
N ASN A 67 -13.54 -7.46 -6.49
CA ASN A 67 -13.75 -7.87 -7.88
C ASN A 67 -15.18 -8.39 -8.17
N ASP A 68 -15.98 -8.60 -7.13
CA ASP A 68 -17.36 -9.04 -7.21
C ASP A 68 -18.15 -8.53 -6.00
N GLN A 69 -19.46 -8.79 -5.97
CA GLN A 69 -20.33 -8.31 -4.89
C GLN A 69 -20.07 -9.02 -3.55
N ALA A 70 -19.53 -10.23 -3.55
CA ALA A 70 -19.20 -10.93 -2.31
C ALA A 70 -17.91 -10.38 -1.68
N ALA A 71 -17.05 -9.76 -2.48
CA ALA A 71 -15.83 -9.09 -2.06
C ALA A 71 -16.04 -7.62 -1.63
N ALA A 72 -17.23 -7.05 -1.86
CA ALA A 72 -17.55 -5.64 -1.60
C ALA A 72 -18.03 -5.41 -0.16
#